data_AF-A0A941E161-F1
#
_entry.id   AF-A0A941E161-F1
#
_cell.length_a   1.000
_cell.length_b   1.000
_cell.length_c   1.000
_cell.angle_alpha   90.00
_cell.angle_beta   90.00
_cell.angle_gamma   90.00
#
_symmetry.space_group_name_H-M   'P 1'
#
loop_
_entity.id
_entity.type
_entity.pdbx_description
1 polymer ?
#
loop_
_entity_poly.entity_id
_entity_poly.type
_entity_poly.pdbx_seq_one_letter_code
_entity_poly.pdbx_strand_id
1 'polypeptide(L)'
;MKNIGLIIITLCVIFGANWGIASMFDAEWIEFSFLIGLVFVVIIWFFTSSGGYTTNLVRMSVQSQTGMKMEEEKKQFTPSIVFYTAVGYLVISVIVTIYYYKDYFISS
;
A
#
# COMPACT_ATOMS: atom_id res chain seq x y z
N MET A 1 -13.58 -0.87 -16.39
CA MET A 1 -13.39 0.51 -15.91
C MET A 1 -13.26 0.64 -14.39
N LYS A 2 -13.89 -0.22 -13.55
CA LYS A 2 -13.84 -0.10 -12.08
C LYS A 2 -12.44 -0.18 -11.45
N ASN A 3 -11.52 -0.92 -12.07
CA ASN A 3 -10.18 -1.17 -11.49
C ASN A 3 -9.18 -0.04 -11.78
N ILE A 4 -9.31 0.67 -12.91
CA ILE A 4 -8.39 1.77 -13.28
C ILE A 4 -8.60 2.97 -12.35
N GLY A 5 -9.84 3.29 -11.99
CA GLY A 5 -10.14 4.36 -11.04
C GLY A 5 -9.47 4.12 -9.68
N LEU A 6 -9.48 2.89 -9.18
CA LEU A 6 -8.82 2.53 -7.92
C LEU A 6 -7.29 2.67 -8.00
N ILE A 7 -6.68 2.33 -9.14
CA ILE A 7 -5.24 2.51 -9.37
C ILE A 7 -4.88 3.99 -9.29
N ILE A 8 -5.62 4.85 -10.01
CA ILE A 8 -5.38 6.30 -10.04
C ILE A 8 -5.53 6.89 -8.64
N ILE A 9 -6.60 6.54 -7.92
CA ILE A 9 -6.81 7.01 -6.54
C ILE A 9 -5.66 6.58 -5.64
N THR A 10 -5.23 5.32 -5.72
CA THR A 10 -4.12 4.80 -4.91
C THR A 10 -2.83 5.57 -5.17
N LEU A 11 -2.50 5.82 -6.44
CA LEU A 11 -1.34 6.63 -6.80
C LEU A 11 -1.46 8.05 -6.29
N CYS A 12 -2.60 8.72 -6.47
CA CYS A 12 -2.82 10.07 -5.95
C CYS A 12 -2.64 10.14 -4.43
N VAL A 13 -3.13 9.15 -3.69
CA VAL A 13 -2.97 9.08 -2.23
C VAL A 13 -1.51 8.91 -1.84
N ILE A 14 -0.78 7.98 -2.49
CA ILE A 14 0.64 7.74 -2.19
C ILE A 14 1.48 8.99 -2.53
N PHE A 15 1.26 9.60 -3.69
CA PHE A 15 1.96 10.82 -4.11
C PHE A 15 1.63 12.00 -3.19
N GLY A 16 0.36 12.19 -2.84
CA GLY A 16 -0.07 13.25 -1.93
C GLY A 16 0.51 13.09 -0.54
N ALA A 17 0.54 11.87 0.00
CA ALA A 17 1.17 11.58 1.29
C ALA A 17 2.68 11.83 1.27
N ASN A 18 3.36 11.41 0.20
CA ASN A 18 4.79 11.64 0.03
C ASN A 18 5.12 13.14 -0.05
N TRP A 19 4.39 13.89 -0.86
CA TRP A 19 4.58 15.34 -0.96
C TRP A 19 4.27 16.07 0.35
N GLY A 20 3.22 15.66 1.07
CA GLY A 20 2.88 16.21 2.38
C GLY A 20 3.99 15.98 3.42
N ILE A 21 4.54 14.77 3.48
CA ILE A 21 5.65 14.46 4.40
C ILE A 21 6.91 15.22 3.99
N ALA A 22 7.27 15.21 2.71
CA ALA A 22 8.44 15.95 2.21
C ALA A 22 8.36 17.44 2.55
N SER A 23 7.19 18.07 2.37
CA SER A 23 6.97 19.48 2.71
C SER A 23 7.05 19.78 4.21
N MET A 24 6.78 18.81 5.08
CA MET A 24 6.90 19.00 6.53
C MET A 24 8.35 18.90 7.03
N PHE A 25 9.18 18.13 6.33
CA PHE A 25 10.58 17.88 6.70
C PHE A 25 11.59 18.74 5.92
N ASP A 26 11.11 19.63 5.04
CA ASP A 26 11.91 20.47 4.14
C ASP A 26 12.96 19.66 3.35
N ALA A 27 12.57 18.43 3.00
CA ALA A 27 13.43 17.44 2.37
C ALA A 27 13.03 17.22 0.92
N GLU A 28 13.96 16.71 0.12
CA GLU A 28 13.64 16.33 -1.24
C GLU A 28 12.66 15.17 -1.27
N TRP A 29 11.67 15.27 -2.17
CA TRP A 29 10.63 14.24 -2.35
C TRP A 29 11.21 12.83 -2.54
N ILE A 30 12.40 12.73 -3.12
CA ILE A 30 13.12 11.48 -3.40
C ILE A 30 13.53 10.73 -2.13
N GLU A 31 13.83 11.45 -1.05
CA GLU A 31 14.38 10.88 0.20
C GLU A 31 13.34 10.03 0.92
N PHE A 32 12.10 10.49 0.91
CA PHE A 32 10.99 9.84 1.59
C PHE A 32 10.19 8.90 0.70
N SER A 33 10.37 8.97 -0.62
CA SER A 33 9.61 8.16 -1.58
C SER A 33 9.66 6.66 -1.31
N PHE A 34 10.84 6.14 -0.96
CA PHE A 34 11.02 4.72 -0.66
C PHE A 34 10.29 4.33 0.63
N LEU A 35 10.47 5.12 1.70
CA LEU A 35 9.87 4.88 3.00
C LEU A 35 8.34 4.97 2.94
N ILE A 36 7.79 6.00 2.28
CA ILE A 36 6.34 6.10 2.05
C ILE A 36 5.85 4.89 1.25
N GLY A 37 6.52 4.52 0.15
CA GLY A 37 6.15 3.37 -0.65
C GLY A 37 6.07 2.08 0.19
N LEU A 38 7.04 1.87 1.08
CA LEU A 38 7.10 0.71 1.96
C LEU A 38 5.97 0.72 2.98
N VAL A 39 5.73 1.85 3.64
CA VAL A 39 4.62 2.02 4.58
C VAL A 39 3.28 1.71 3.91
N PHE A 40 3.04 2.23 2.70
CA PHE A 40 1.81 1.98 1.97
C PHE A 40 1.66 0.52 1.53
N VAL A 41 2.74 -0.14 1.09
CA VAL A 41 2.71 -1.58 0.80
C VAL A 41 2.34 -2.37 2.04
N VAL A 42 2.93 -2.07 3.21
CA VAL A 42 2.63 -2.74 4.47
C VAL A 42 1.18 -2.52 4.89
N ILE A 43 0.68 -1.29 4.80
CA ILE A 43 -0.72 -0.96 5.11
C ILE A 43 -1.65 -1.73 4.17
N ILE A 44 -1.44 -1.62 2.86
CA ILE A 44 -2.32 -2.27 1.88
C ILE A 44 -2.25 -3.79 2.02
N TRP A 45 -1.07 -4.35 2.31
CA TRP A 45 -0.90 -5.77 2.62
C TRP A 45 -1.70 -6.18 3.85
N PHE A 46 -1.63 -5.40 4.94
CA PHE A 46 -2.40 -5.64 6.15
C PHE A 46 -3.91 -5.66 5.88
N PHE A 47 -4.40 -4.76 5.03
CA PHE A 47 -5.81 -4.73 4.63
C PHE A 47 -6.18 -5.81 3.59
N THR A 48 -5.24 -6.22 2.73
CA THR A 48 -5.47 -7.18 1.63
C THR A 48 -5.26 -8.63 2.06
N SER A 49 -4.48 -8.89 3.11
CA SER A 49 -4.28 -10.23 3.67
C SER A 49 -5.63 -10.81 4.12
N SER A 50 -6.06 -11.84 3.39
CA SER A 50 -7.26 -12.66 3.53
C SER A 50 -8.07 -12.44 4.82
N GLY A 51 -9.18 -11.69 4.70
CA GLY A 51 -10.08 -11.42 5.82
C GLY A 51 -9.68 -10.22 6.68
N GLY A 52 -9.14 -9.16 6.03
CA GLY A 52 -8.72 -7.92 6.68
C GLY A 52 -9.68 -7.43 7.77
N TYR A 53 -9.15 -6.73 8.77
CA TYR A 53 -9.82 -6.33 10.01
C TYR A 53 -11.31 -5.99 9.84
N THR A 54 -11.64 -5.16 8.85
CA THR A 54 -13.02 -4.75 8.54
C THR A 54 -13.94 -5.91 8.16
N THR A 55 -13.49 -6.82 7.29
CA THR A 55 -14.28 -7.99 6.87
C THR A 55 -14.48 -8.97 8.02
N ASN A 56 -13.49 -9.12 8.90
CA ASN A 56 -13.62 -9.94 10.10
C ASN A 56 -14.57 -9.32 11.13
N LEU A 57 -14.53 -8.00 11.34
CA LEU A 57 -15.45 -7.29 12.24
C LEU A 57 -16.91 -7.42 11.78
N VAL A 58 -17.17 -7.28 10.47
CA VAL A 58 -18.51 -7.47 9.90
C VAL A 58 -18.96 -8.93 10.04
N ARG A 59 -18.04 -9.89 9.84
CA ARG A 59 -18.35 -11.31 10.07
C ARG A 59 -18.70 -11.61 11.53
N MET A 60 -17.93 -11.06 12.46
CA MET A 60 -18.20 -11.20 13.90
C MET A 60 -19.53 -10.57 14.29
N SER A 61 -19.87 -9.39 13.75
CA SER A 61 -21.15 -8.73 14.06
C SER A 61 -22.36 -9.46 13.48
N VAL A 62 -22.23 -10.09 12.31
CA VAL A 62 -23.29 -10.91 11.71
C VAL A 62 -23.42 -12.25 12.44
N GLN A 63 -22.31 -12.88 12.81
CA GLN A 63 -22.30 -14.12 13.59
C GLN A 63 -22.88 -13.92 15.00
N SER A 64 -22.60 -12.79 15.66
CA SER A 64 -23.17 -12.47 16.97
C SER A 64 -24.68 -12.20 16.92
N GLN A 65 -25.17 -11.64 15.81
CA GLN A 65 -26.60 -11.34 15.63
C GLN A 65 -27.42 -12.58 15.27
N THR A 66 -26.84 -13.54 14.55
CA THR A 66 -27.58 -14.70 14.03
C THR A 66 -27.31 -16.00 14.79
N GLY A 67 -26.25 -16.05 15.61
CA GLY A 67 -25.83 -17.26 16.32
C GLY A 67 -25.28 -18.37 15.41
N MET A 68 -25.25 -18.16 14.09
CA MET A 68 -24.79 -19.15 13.12
C MET A 68 -23.29 -18.99 12.86
N LYS A 69 -22.53 -20.06 13.09
CA LYS A 69 -21.12 -20.15 12.70
C LYS A 69 -21.01 -20.10 11.18
N MET A 70 -20.68 -18.92 10.62
CA MET A 70 -20.26 -18.80 9.23
C MET A 70 -19.01 -19.66 9.02
N GLU A 71 -19.10 -20.66 8.14
CA GLU A 71 -17.96 -21.47 7.74
C GLU A 71 -16.87 -20.56 7.15
N GLU A 72 -15.62 -20.73 7.60
CA GLU A 72 -14.48 -20.03 7.01
C GLU A 72 -14.28 -20.55 5.58
N GLU A 73 -14.72 -19.79 4.57
CA GLU A 73 -14.29 -20.06 3.21
C GLU A 73 -12.76 -20.13 3.15
N LYS A 74 -12.24 -21.21 2.56
CA LYS A 74 -10.82 -21.55 2.51
C LYS A 74 -10.00 -20.32 2.13
N LYS A 75 -9.24 -19.83 3.11
CA LYS A 75 -8.37 -18.64 3.05
C LYS A 75 -7.44 -18.70 1.84
N GLN A 76 -7.85 -18.08 0.74
CA GLN A 76 -6.96 -17.78 -0.38
C GLN A 76 -6.57 -16.31 -0.31
N PHE A 77 -5.27 -16.06 -0.31
CA PHE A 77 -4.70 -14.73 -0.49
C PHE A 77 -4.99 -14.32 -1.93
N THR A 78 -5.98 -13.45 -2.13
CA THR A 78 -6.32 -12.86 -3.42
C THR A 78 -5.78 -11.41 -3.44
N PRO A 79 -4.48 -11.22 -3.75
CA PRO A 79 -3.88 -9.90 -3.76
C PRO A 79 -4.65 -8.98 -4.71
N SER A 80 -5.09 -7.84 -4.19
CA SER A 80 -5.88 -6.87 -4.94
C SER A 80 -5.02 -6.13 -5.96
N ILE A 81 -5.65 -5.60 -7.01
CA ILE A 81 -4.99 -4.72 -8.00
C ILE A 81 -4.28 -3.52 -7.33
N VAL A 82 -4.78 -3.09 -6.17
CA VAL A 82 -4.23 -2.00 -5.36
C VAL A 82 -2.91 -2.40 -4.71
N PHE A 83 -2.82 -3.64 -4.21
CA PHE A 83 -1.57 -4.19 -3.67
C PHE A 83 -0.47 -4.24 -4.72
N TYR A 84 -0.77 -4.75 -5.91
CA TYR A 84 0.20 -4.76 -7.02
C TYR A 84 0.64 -3.35 -7.44
N THR A 85 -0.28 -2.38 -7.39
CA THR A 85 0.04 -0.98 -7.70
C THR A 85 0.99 -0.38 -6.68
N ALA A 86 0.77 -0.63 -5.39
CA ALA A 86 1.65 -0.15 -4.32
C ALA A 86 3.04 -0.80 -4.38
N VAL A 87 3.10 -2.11 -4.66
CA VAL A 87 4.37 -2.81 -4.87
C VAL A 87 5.10 -2.24 -6.09
N GLY A 88 4.38 -1.96 -7.19
CA GLY A 88 4.94 -1.30 -8.37
C GLY A 88 5.52 0.07 -8.05
N TYR A 89 4.81 0.89 -7.28
CA TYR A 89 5.31 2.18 -6.82
C TYR A 89 6.59 2.04 -5.98
N LEU A 90 6.64 1.08 -5.05
CA LEU A 90 7.83 0.80 -4.24
C LEU A 90 9.03 0.42 -5.11
N VAL A 91 8.85 -0.48 -6.09
CA VAL A 91 9.93 -0.88 -6.99
C VAL A 91 10.44 0.31 -7.81
N ILE A 92 9.54 1.13 -8.35
CA ILE A 92 9.91 2.34 -9.11
C ILE A 92 10.67 3.31 -8.20
N SER A 93 10.20 3.51 -6.96
CA SER A 93 10.87 4.38 -6.01
C SER A 93 12.29 3.91 -5.71
N VAL A 94 12.52 2.61 -5.53
CA VAL A 94 13.88 2.07 -5.33
C VAL A 94 14.77 2.38 -6.52
N ILE A 95 14.29 2.14 -7.74
CA ILE A 95 15.05 2.41 -8.97
C ILE A 95 15.42 3.89 -9.07
N VAL A 96 14.45 4.76 -8.80
CA VAL A 96 14.61 6.22 -8.84
C VAL A 96 15.60 6.69 -7.77
N THR A 97 15.51 6.18 -6.54
CA THR A 97 16.46 6.50 -5.46
C THR A 97 17.88 6.05 -5.83
N ILE A 98 18.05 4.84 -6.38
CA ILE A 98 19.36 4.35 -6.83
C ILE A 98 19.92 5.23 -7.95
N TYR A 99 19.09 5.64 -8.91
CA TYR A 99 19.51 6.51 -10.00
C TYR A 99 19.91 7.91 -9.50
N TYR A 100 19.14 8.47 -8.58
CA TYR A 100 19.41 9.80 -8.01
C TYR A 100 20.71 9.83 -7.22
N TYR A 101 20.97 8.82 -6.40
CA TYR A 101 22.20 8.71 -5.61
C TYR A 101 23.35 8.01 -6.35
N LYS A 102 23.18 7.65 -7.63
CA LYS A 102 24.20 6.94 -8.41
C LYS A 102 25.51 7.70 -8.46
N ASP A 103 25.45 9.02 -8.63
CA ASP A 103 26.65 9.87 -8.69
C ASP A 103 27.37 9.94 -7.33
N TYR A 104 26.62 9.81 -6.23
CA TYR A 104 27.18 9.72 -4.88
C TYR A 104 27.97 8.42 -4.67
N PHE A 105 27.51 7.30 -5.26
CA PHE A 105 28.20 6.02 -5.16
C PHE A 105 29.36 5.85 -6.15
N ILE A 106 29.39 6.60 -7.26
CA ILE A 106 30.44 6.51 -8.29
C ILE A 106 31.58 7.50 -8.03
N SER A 107 31.35 8.56 -7.24
CA SER A 107 32.34 9.58 -6.90
C SER A 107 33.17 9.26 -5.64
N SER A 108 33.25 8.00 -5.19
CA SER A 108 34.18 7.55 -4.15
C SER A 108 35.26 6.65 -4.72
#